data_AF-F3NPI4-F1
#
_entry.id   AF-F3NPI4-F1
#
_cell.length_a   1.000
_cell.length_b   1.000
_cell.length_c   1.000
_cell.angle_alpha   90.00
_cell.angle_beta   90.00
_cell.angle_gamma   90.00
#
_symmetry.space_group_name_H-M   'P 1'
#
loop_
_entity.id
_entity.type
_entity.pdbx_description
1 polymer ?
#
loop_
_entity_poly.entity_id
_entity_poly.type
_entity_poly.pdbx_seq_one_letter_code
_entity_poly.pdbx_strand_id
1 'polypeptide(L)' 'MVAVTDTPREALAHAGEDELARAAAQWRASGEPPGLTEETASGALTALSTLARRAHDRGHRLYCWWSL' A
#
# COMPACT_ATOMS: atom_id res chain seq x y z
N MET A 1 -2.48 -6.64 16.12
CA MET A 1 -3.29 -6.01 15.07
C MET A 1 -2.89 -4.54 15.03
N VAL A 2 -2.24 -4.09 13.97
CA VAL A 2 -1.90 -2.67 13.81
C VAL A 2 -2.99 -2.04 12.97
N ALA A 3 -3.69 -1.05 13.51
CA ALA A 3 -4.61 -0.25 12.72
C ALA A 3 -3.76 0.57 11.74
N VAL A 4 -4.06 0.44 10.45
CA VAL A 4 -3.59 1.42 9.47
C VAL A 4 -4.35 2.70 9.84
N THR A 5 -3.63 3.69 10.39
CA THR A 5 -4.24 4.96 10.77
C THR A 5 -4.93 5.60 9.56
N ASP A 6 -5.88 6.51 9.78
CA ASP A 6 -6.65 7.12 8.68
C ASP A 6 -5.76 7.74 7.59
N THR A 7 -4.60 8.26 7.96
CA THR A 7 -3.64 8.90 7.05
C THR A 7 -3.11 7.96 5.95
N PRO A 8 -2.52 6.78 6.24
CA PRO A 8 -2.11 5.84 5.19
C PRO A 8 -3.27 5.22 4.40
N ARG A 9 -4.45 5.03 5.02
CA ARG A 9 -5.65 4.55 4.31
C ARG A 9 -6.08 5.57 3.24
N GLU A 10 -6.19 6.84 3.63
CA GLU A 10 -6.59 7.91 2.71
C GLU A 10 -5.55 8.16 1.63
N ALA A 11 -4.26 8.15 1.99
CA ALA A 11 -3.18 8.29 1.01
C ALA A 11 -3.24 7.18 -0.05
N LEU A 12 -3.41 5.91 0.35
CA LEU A 12 -3.53 4.79 -0.59
C LEU A 12 -4.82 4.84 -1.42
N ALA A 13 -5.93 5.30 -0.85
CA ALA A 13 -7.20 5.39 -1.56
C ALA A 13 -7.17 6.42 -2.71
N HIS A 14 -6.41 7.51 -2.53
CA HIS A 14 -6.32 8.62 -3.48
C HIS A 14 -5.05 8.64 -4.33
N ALA A 15 -4.06 7.78 -4.04
CA ALA A 15 -2.83 7.72 -4.80
C ALA A 15 -3.10 7.39 -6.29
N GLY A 16 -2.55 8.23 -7.18
CA GLY A 16 -2.51 8.00 -8.61
C GLY A 16 -1.44 6.97 -9.01
N GLU A 17 -1.51 6.49 -10.25
CA GLU A 17 -0.58 5.48 -10.79
C GLU A 17 0.89 5.93 -10.71
N ASP A 18 1.17 7.19 -11.03
CA ASP A 18 2.52 7.78 -10.95
C ASP A 18 3.06 7.84 -9.51
N GLU A 19 2.19 8.10 -8.53
CA GLU A 19 2.56 8.15 -7.12
C GLU A 19 2.87 6.75 -6.60
N LEU A 20 2.05 5.76 -6.99
CA LEU A 20 2.29 4.35 -6.68
C LEU A 20 3.59 3.85 -7.30
N ALA A 21 3.90 4.22 -8.54
CA ALA A 21 5.15 3.85 -9.20
C ALA A 21 6.38 4.46 -8.49
N ARG A 22 6.31 5.73 -8.10
CA ARG A 22 7.38 6.39 -7.32
C ARG A 22 7.57 5.73 -5.96
N ALA A 23 6.48 5.42 -5.26
CA ALA A 23 6.53 4.72 -3.98
C ALA A 23 7.11 3.31 -4.12
N ALA A 24 6.78 2.58 -5.19
CA ALA A 24 7.35 1.27 -5.48
C ALA A 24 8.86 1.34 -5.70
N ALA A 25 9.32 2.33 -6.47
CA ALA A 25 10.74 2.56 -6.71
C ALA A 25 11.48 2.92 -5.42
N GLN A 26 10.91 3.80 -4.59
CA GLN A 26 11.48 4.18 -3.30
C GLN A 26 11.55 2.99 -2.34
N TRP A 27 10.50 2.15 -2.31
CA TRP A 27 10.45 0.96 -1.48
C TRP A 27 11.50 -0.07 -1.93
N ARG A 28 11.68 -0.29 -3.23
CA ARG A 28 12.81 -1.11 -3.71
C ARG A 28 14.16 -0.57 -3.28
N ALA A 29 14.33 0.75 -3.39
CA ALA A 29 15.59 1.41 -3.07
C ALA A 29 15.94 1.32 -1.58
N SER A 30 14.97 1.09 -0.68
CA SER A 30 15.26 0.83 0.74
C SER A 30 16.00 -0.49 0.97
N GLY A 31 15.93 -1.43 0.01
CA GLY A 31 16.55 -2.75 0.13
C GLY A 31 15.79 -3.70 1.06
N GLU A 32 14.59 -3.31 1.52
CA GLU A 32 13.78 -4.08 2.47
C GLU A 32 12.39 -4.41 1.90
N PRO A 33 11.96 -5.68 1.88
CA PRO A 33 12.74 -6.87 2.21
C PRO A 33 13.82 -7.17 1.16
N PRO A 34 14.87 -7.94 1.52
CA PRO A 34 15.88 -8.38 0.58
C PRO A 34 15.25 -9.11 -0.61
N GLY A 35 15.66 -8.76 -1.82
CA GLY A 35 15.14 -9.39 -3.05
C GLY A 35 13.80 -8.84 -3.54
N LEU A 36 13.27 -7.77 -2.94
CA LEU A 36 12.07 -7.10 -3.45
C LEU A 36 12.26 -6.68 -4.92
N THR A 37 11.40 -7.18 -5.81
CA THR A 37 11.38 -6.83 -7.23
C THR A 37 10.46 -5.64 -7.50
N GLU A 38 10.60 -5.02 -8.67
CA GLU A 38 9.75 -3.90 -9.10
C GLU A 38 8.33 -4.36 -9.36
N GLU A 39 8.19 -5.51 -10.01
CA GLU A 39 6.90 -6.15 -10.23
C GLU A 39 6.20 -6.44 -8.89
N THR A 40 6.93 -6.99 -7.91
CA THR A 40 6.37 -7.28 -6.58
C THR A 40 6.01 -6.00 -5.82
N ALA A 41 6.88 -4.97 -5.82
CA ALA A 41 6.61 -3.71 -5.14
C ALA A 41 5.40 -2.97 -5.74
N SER A 42 5.37 -2.83 -7.06
CA SER A 42 4.28 -2.18 -7.79
C SER A 42 2.97 -2.96 -7.65
N GLY A 43 3.02 -4.28 -7.76
CA GLY A 43 1.86 -5.16 -7.57
C GLY A 43 1.28 -5.05 -6.17
N ALA A 44 2.13 -5.04 -5.14
CA ALA A 44 1.70 -4.89 -3.75
C ALA A 44 1.04 -3.52 -3.49
N LEU A 45 1.64 -2.42 -3.94
CA LEU A 45 1.07 -1.08 -3.76
C LEU A 45 -0.25 -0.88 -4.54
N THR A 46 -0.35 -1.46 -5.74
CA THR A 46 -1.59 -1.44 -6.53
C THR A 46 -2.72 -2.20 -5.84
N ALA A 47 -2.41 -3.39 -5.30
CA ALA A 47 -3.38 -4.19 -4.56
C ALA A 47 -3.85 -3.46 -3.28
N LEU A 48 -2.92 -2.85 -2.54
CA LEU A 48 -3.22 -2.09 -1.34
C LEU A 48 -4.05 -0.83 -1.65
N SER A 49 -3.72 -0.07 -2.72
CA SER A 49 -4.52 1.08 -3.15
C SER A 49 -5.94 0.67 -3.54
N THR A 50 -6.09 -0.42 -4.29
CA THR A 50 -7.40 -0.94 -4.69
C THR A 50 -8.23 -1.33 -3.47
N LEU A 51 -7.61 -1.98 -2.48
CA LEU A 51 -8.28 -2.35 -1.23
C LEU A 51 -8.68 -1.10 -0.43
N ALA A 52 -7.79 -0.12 -0.33
CA ALA A 52 -8.04 1.13 0.38
C ALA A 52 -9.18 1.94 -0.24
N ARG A 53 -9.24 2.00 -1.57
CA ARG A 53 -10.33 2.65 -2.32
C ARG A 53 -11.68 2.00 -2.03
N ARG A 54 -11.75 0.67 -2.11
CA ARG A 54 -12.98 -0.08 -1.79
C ARG A 54 -13.41 0.10 -0.33
N ALA A 55 -12.46 0.19 0.59
CA ALA A 55 -12.76 0.44 2.00
C ALA A 55 -13.25 1.88 2.21
N HIS A 56 -12.63 2.85 1.53
CA HIS A 56 -13.05 4.26 1.55
C HIS A 56 -14.47 4.42 1.01
N ASP A 57 -14.77 3.88 -0.17
CA ASP A 57 -16.09 3.97 -0.81
C ASP A 57 -17.21 3.36 0.04
N ARG A 58 -16.88 2.39 0.90
CA ARG A 58 -17.83 1.74 1.80
C ARG A 58 -17.84 2.30 3.22
N GLY A 59 -16.96 3.25 3.56
CA GLY A 59 -16.80 3.75 4.93
C GLY A 59 -16.23 2.70 5.92
N HIS A 60 -15.50 1.70 5.42
CA HIS A 60 -14.91 0.62 6.21
C HIS A 60 -13.50 0.99 6.70
N ARG A 61 -13.11 0.42 7.84
CA ARG A 61 -11.73 0.49 8.35
C ARG A 61 -10.87 -0.62 7.76
N LEU A 62 -9.58 -0.34 7.55
CA LEU A 62 -8.57 -1.34 7.18
C LEU A 62 -7.72 -1.72 8.38
N TYR A 63 -7.43 -3.01 8.50
CA TYR A 63 -6.59 -3.56 9.56
C TYR A 63 -5.48 -4.38 8.93
N CYS A 64 -4.23 -4.13 9.35
CA CYS A 64 -3.12 -5.01 9.01
C CYS A 64 -3.03 -6.12 10.05
N TRP A 65 -3.25 -7.35 9.58
CA TRP A 65 -2.94 -8.54 10.36
C TRP A 65 -1.55 -9.03 9.98
N TRP A 66 -0.61 -8.89 10.90
CA TRP A 66 0.71 -9.51 10.77
C TRP A 66 0.61 -10.89 11.45
N SER A 67 0.67 -11.97 10.69
CA SER A 67 1.06 -13.27 11.26
C SER A 67 2.58 -13.33 11.23
N LEU A 68 3.18 -13.25 12.41
CA LEU A 68 4.61 -13.46 12.62
C LEU A 68 4.92 -14.95 12.48
#